data_AF-A0A2V9YYM7-F1
#
_entry.id   AF-A0A2V9YYM7-F1
#
_cell.length_a   1.000
_cell.length_b   1.000
_cell.length_c   1.000
_cell.angle_alpha   90.00
_cell.angle_beta   90.00
_cell.angle_gamma   90.00
#
_symmetry.space_group_name_H-M   'P 1'
#
loop_
_entity.id
_entity.type
_entity.pdbx_description
1 polymer ?
#
loop_
_entity_poly.entity_id
_entity_poly.type
_entity_poly.pdbx_seq_one_letter_code
_entity_poly.pdbx_strand_id
1 'polypeptide(L)'
;MWAKEVPQGQGTVLILADSGGSNSARARGWKYHLQHHLVNPYRLQVTVCHYPPGASKWNPIEHRVFSQISNNWAGRPLESYETALKYIRTTGTATGLAVCARMLPKKI
;
A
#
# COMPACT_ATOMS: atom_id res chain seq x y z
N MET A 1 -6.31 -8.33 -26.55
CA MET A 1 -5.68 -7.22 -27.30
C MET A 1 -6.05 -5.88 -26.63
N TRP A 2 -5.47 -5.59 -25.46
CA TRP A 2 -5.66 -4.29 -24.77
C TRP A 2 -4.28 -3.64 -24.61
N ALA A 3 -3.81 -3.03 -25.69
CA ALA A 3 -2.73 -2.06 -25.64
C ALA A 3 -3.30 -0.79 -26.27
N LYS A 4 -4.09 -0.05 -25.47
CA LYS A 4 -4.25 1.39 -25.74
C LYS A 4 -2.91 2.01 -25.37
N GLU A 5 -2.37 2.80 -26.29
CA GLU A 5 -1.11 3.54 -26.22
C GLU A 5 -0.74 3.88 -24.77
N VAL A 6 0.40 3.35 -24.32
CA VAL A 6 0.99 3.74 -23.06
C VAL A 6 1.46 5.18 -23.25
N PRO A 7 0.90 6.18 -22.54
CA PRO A 7 1.41 7.54 -22.62
C PRO A 7 2.89 7.50 -22.23
N GLN A 8 3.78 8.10 -23.02
CA GLN A 8 5.16 8.33 -22.60
C GLN A 8 5.12 9.21 -21.34
N GLY A 9 5.14 8.55 -20.20
CA GLY A 9 4.94 9.14 -18.90
C GLY A 9 6.22 9.74 -18.36
N GLN A 10 6.12 10.82 -17.60
CA GLN A 10 7.29 11.49 -17.01
C GLN A 10 7.99 10.63 -15.93
N GLY A 11 7.41 9.48 -15.55
CA GLY A 11 8.01 8.49 -14.66
C GLY A 11 7.36 7.11 -14.75
N THR A 12 8.14 6.08 -14.39
CA THR A 12 7.70 4.68 -14.32
C THR A 12 7.53 4.24 -12.86
N VAL A 13 6.44 3.56 -12.55
CA VAL A 13 6.13 3.06 -11.19
C VAL A 13 5.85 1.56 -11.24
N LEU A 14 6.53 0.81 -10.36
CA LEU A 14 6.24 -0.59 -10.09
C LEU A 14 5.47 -0.71 -8.77
N ILE A 15 4.32 -1.39 -8.82
CA ILE A 15 3.49 -1.69 -7.65
C ILE A 15 3.52 -3.19 -7.40
N LEU A 16 3.94 -3.60 -6.20
CA LEU A 16 3.86 -4.98 -5.72
C LEU A 16 2.61 -5.12 -4.84
N ALA A 17 1.69 -6.02 -5.18
CA ALA A 17 0.40 -6.17 -4.50
C ALA A 17 0.09 -7.63 -4.18
N ASP A 18 -0.55 -7.88 -3.04
CA ASP A 18 -0.95 -9.19 -2.51
C ASP A 18 -2.19 -9.82 -3.19
N SER A 19 -2.87 -9.08 -4.07
CA SER A 19 -4.03 -9.50 -4.89
C SER A 19 -5.31 -9.86 -4.11
N GLY A 20 -5.40 -9.41 -2.86
CA GLY A 20 -6.56 -9.63 -1.99
C GLY A 20 -7.70 -8.62 -2.21
N GLY A 21 -8.94 -9.08 -2.02
CA GLY A 21 -10.13 -8.21 -1.94
C GLY A 21 -10.23 -7.20 -3.08
N SER A 22 -10.16 -5.91 -2.74
CA SER A 22 -10.36 -4.79 -3.66
C SER A 22 -9.18 -4.52 -4.61
N ASN A 23 -7.97 -5.04 -4.35
CA ASN A 23 -6.78 -4.82 -5.21
C ASN A 23 -6.47 -6.01 -6.14
N SER A 24 -7.38 -6.99 -6.21
CA SER A 24 -7.18 -8.21 -6.99
C SER A 24 -6.87 -7.93 -8.46
N ALA A 25 -6.01 -8.76 -9.06
CA ALA A 25 -5.71 -8.73 -10.49
C ALA A 25 -6.96 -8.88 -11.37
N ARG A 26 -8.03 -9.50 -10.83
CA ARG A 26 -9.30 -9.69 -11.52
C ARG A 26 -10.30 -8.56 -11.30
N ALA A 27 -10.08 -7.69 -10.30
CA ALA A 27 -10.97 -6.58 -9.99
C ALA A 27 -10.86 -5.49 -11.07
N ARG A 28 -11.94 -5.30 -11.86
CA ARG A 28 -11.99 -4.25 -12.89
C ARG A 28 -12.01 -2.84 -12.28
N GLY A 29 -12.70 -2.67 -11.15
CA GLY A 29 -12.74 -1.40 -10.41
C GLY A 29 -11.35 -0.94 -9.99
N TRP A 30 -10.50 -1.85 -9.50
CA TRP A 30 -9.10 -1.55 -9.16
C TRP A 30 -8.33 -0.94 -10.33
N LYS A 31 -8.36 -1.61 -11.50
CA LYS A 31 -7.68 -1.14 -12.72
C LYS A 31 -8.26 0.18 -13.20
N TYR A 32 -9.58 0.35 -13.13
CA TYR A 32 -10.25 1.60 -13.49
C TYR A 32 -9.77 2.75 -12.61
N HIS A 33 -9.79 2.59 -11.29
CA HIS A 33 -9.39 3.64 -10.36
C HIS A 33 -7.89 3.94 -10.45
N LEU A 34 -7.04 2.93 -10.61
CA LEU A 34 -5.61 3.14 -10.89
C LEU A 34 -5.41 4.00 -12.14
N GLN A 35 -6.08 3.64 -13.25
CA GLN A 35 -5.94 4.39 -14.50
C GLN A 35 -6.37 5.85 -14.34
N HIS A 36 -7.55 6.10 -13.73
CA HIS A 36 -8.15 7.43 -13.73
C HIS A 36 -7.61 8.34 -12.62
N HIS A 37 -7.19 7.80 -11.48
CA HIS A 37 -6.75 8.61 -10.34
C HIS A 37 -5.22 8.66 -10.17
N LEU A 38 -4.49 7.69 -10.72
CA LEU A 38 -3.03 7.64 -10.61
C LEU A 38 -2.34 7.77 -11.98
N VAL A 39 -2.72 6.96 -12.97
CA VAL A 39 -2.00 6.92 -14.25
C VAL A 39 -2.24 8.20 -15.07
N ASN A 40 -3.51 8.55 -15.32
CA ASN A 40 -3.87 9.69 -16.18
C ASN A 40 -3.44 11.05 -15.63
N PRO A 41 -3.72 11.40 -14.35
CA PRO A 41 -3.45 12.75 -13.85
C PRO A 41 -1.95 13.04 -13.76
N TYR A 42 -1.16 12.03 -13.42
CA TYR A 42 0.28 12.16 -13.21
C TYR A 42 1.10 11.70 -14.43
N ARG A 43 0.44 11.24 -15.50
CA ARG A 43 1.08 10.70 -16.72
C ARG A 43 2.17 9.70 -16.36
N LEU A 44 1.83 8.67 -15.58
CA LEU A 44 2.77 7.64 -15.15
C LEU A 44 2.66 6.40 -16.04
N GLN A 45 3.75 5.66 -16.22
CA GLN A 45 3.66 4.28 -16.66
C GLN A 45 3.64 3.38 -15.43
N VAL A 46 2.54 2.66 -15.20
CA VAL A 46 2.37 1.81 -14.00
C VAL A 46 2.40 0.34 -14.39
N THR A 47 3.30 -0.41 -13.77
CA THR A 47 3.32 -1.88 -13.81
C THR A 47 2.86 -2.40 -12.45
N VAL A 48 1.88 -3.30 -12.44
CA VAL A 48 1.42 -3.96 -11.22
C VAL A 48 1.79 -5.42 -11.27
N CYS A 49 2.57 -5.88 -10.30
CA CYS A 49 2.93 -7.29 -10.13
C CYS A 49 2.24 -7.82 -8.88
N HIS A 50 1.43 -8.86 -9.06
CA HIS A 50 0.74 -9.51 -7.96
C HIS A 50 1.53 -10.70 -7.44
N TYR A 51 1.62 -10.82 -6.12
CA TYR A 51 2.12 -12.04 -5.49
C TYR A 51 1.14 -13.20 -5.73
N PRO A 52 1.63 -14.44 -5.91
CA PRO A 52 0.78 -15.62 -5.98
C PRO A 52 -0.08 -15.79 -4.71
N PRO A 53 -1.21 -16.52 -4.80
CA PRO A 53 -2.00 -16.87 -3.62
C PRO A 53 -1.15 -17.53 -2.53
N GLY A 54 -1.33 -17.11 -1.27
CA GLY A 54 -0.55 -17.60 -0.12
C GLY A 54 0.89 -17.09 -0.04
N ALA A 55 1.32 -16.21 -0.95
CA ALA A 55 2.67 -15.66 -0.99
C ALA A 55 2.76 -14.23 -0.41
N SER A 56 1.70 -13.69 0.20
CA SER A 56 1.71 -12.34 0.81
C SER A 56 2.80 -12.18 1.87
N LYS A 57 3.18 -13.26 2.56
CA LYS A 57 4.33 -13.29 3.49
C LYS A 57 5.64 -12.86 2.84
N TRP A 58 5.77 -12.87 1.52
CA TRP A 58 6.99 -12.43 0.83
C TRP A 58 6.96 -10.93 0.49
N ASN A 59 5.87 -10.23 0.77
CA ASN A 59 5.80 -8.79 0.62
C ASN A 59 6.70 -8.12 1.68
N PRO A 60 7.72 -7.33 1.28
CA PRO A 60 8.65 -6.71 2.22
C PRO A 60 7.98 -5.85 3.29
N ILE A 61 6.80 -5.27 3.02
CA ILE A 61 6.09 -4.41 3.98
C ILE A 61 5.69 -5.17 5.25
N GLU A 62 5.33 -6.45 5.13
CA GLU A 62 4.94 -7.31 6.24
C GLU A 62 6.08 -7.41 7.27
N HIS A 63 7.30 -7.64 6.76
CA HIS A 63 8.48 -7.85 7.61
C HIS A 63 9.20 -6.57 7.99
N ARG A 64 9.16 -5.52 7.16
CA ARG A 64 9.95 -4.31 7.40
C ARG A 64 9.18 -3.22 8.14
N VAL A 65 7.87 -3.11 7.92
CA VAL A 65 7.05 -2.04 8.50
C VAL A 65 6.05 -2.62 9.49
N PHE A 66 5.20 -3.56 9.07
CA PHE A 66 4.12 -4.06 9.93
C PHE A 66 4.62 -4.84 11.14
N SER A 67 5.70 -5.61 11.00
CA SER A 67 6.35 -6.27 12.14
C SER A 67 6.82 -5.27 13.20
N GLN A 68 7.41 -4.15 12.79
CA GLN A 68 7.93 -3.13 13.70
C GLN A 68 6.81 -2.36 14.39
N ILE A 69 5.72 -2.06 13.67
CA ILE A 69 4.52 -1.48 14.26
C ILE A 69 3.94 -2.44 15.31
N SER A 70 3.86 -3.73 14.97
CA SER A 70 3.36 -4.78 15.86
C SER A 70 4.19 -4.91 17.13
N ASN A 71 5.51 -4.83 17.00
CA ASN A 71 6.44 -4.81 18.14
C ASN A 71 6.25 -3.55 19.00
N ASN A 72 6.05 -2.39 18.40
CA ASN A 72 5.96 -1.12 19.13
C ASN A 72 4.73 -1.04 20.05
N TRP A 73 3.59 -1.62 19.65
CA TRP A 73 2.38 -1.68 20.48
C TRP A 73 2.16 -3.05 21.15
N ALA A 74 3.15 -3.94 21.17
CA ALA A 74 2.99 -5.27 21.76
C ALA A 74 2.55 -5.16 23.23
N GLY A 75 1.47 -5.84 23.60
CA GLY A 75 0.90 -5.78 24.94
C GLY A 75 0.21 -4.47 25.30
N ARG A 76 -0.08 -3.59 24.33
CA ARG A 76 -0.80 -2.33 24.54
C ARG A 76 -2.22 -2.41 23.97
N PRO A 77 -3.26 -2.24 24.81
CA PRO A 77 -4.63 -2.09 24.31
C PRO A 77 -4.75 -0.87 23.39
N LEU A 78 -5.25 -1.07 22.17
CA LEU A 78 -5.49 -0.01 21.18
C LEU A 78 -6.93 0.49 21.28
N GLU A 79 -7.27 1.10 22.42
CA GLU A 79 -8.65 1.49 22.76
C GLU A 79 -9.15 2.74 22.03
N SER A 80 -8.24 3.50 21.41
CA SER A 80 -8.58 4.68 20.63
C SER A 80 -7.75 4.79 19.36
N TYR A 81 -8.28 5.49 18.36
CA TYR A 81 -7.54 5.75 17.15
C TYR A 81 -6.31 6.63 17.38
N GLU A 82 -6.37 7.56 18.34
CA GLU A 82 -5.23 8.37 18.76
C GLU A 82 -4.11 7.48 19.30
N THR A 83 -4.47 6.47 20.08
CA THR A 83 -3.52 5.48 20.62
C THR A 83 -2.90 4.66 19.49
N ALA A 84 -3.72 4.14 18.57
CA ALA A 84 -3.21 3.42 17.41
C ALA A 84 -2.30 4.29 16.54
N LEU A 85 -2.71 5.51 16.19
CA LEU A 85 -1.91 6.46 15.42
C LEU A 85 -0.60 6.83 16.12
N LYS A 86 -0.62 7.02 17.45
CA LYS A 86 0.56 7.30 18.25
C LYS A 86 1.59 6.19 18.04
N TYR A 87 1.21 4.94 18.27
CA TYR A 87 2.14 3.81 18.10
C TYR A 87 2.60 3.62 16.65
N ILE A 88 1.75 3.84 15.65
CA ILE A 88 2.21 3.78 14.25
C ILE A 88 3.26 4.86 14.00
N ARG A 89 3.00 6.11 14.41
CA ARG A 89 3.90 7.26 14.18
C ARG A 89 5.19 7.21 14.96
N THR A 90 5.18 6.61 16.15
CA THR A 90 6.39 6.44 16.96
C THR A 90 7.16 5.17 16.61
N THR A 91 6.70 4.39 15.62
CA THR A 91 7.45 3.23 15.14
C THR A 91 8.69 3.69 14.39
N GLY A 92 9.85 3.25 14.86
CA GLY A 92 11.11 3.41 14.16
C GLY A 92 12.13 2.35 14.57
N THR A 93 13.22 2.26 13.82
CA THR A 93 14.32 1.32 14.11
C THR A 93 15.66 2.05 14.16
N ALA A 94 16.63 1.48 14.88
CA ALA A 94 18.01 1.99 14.89
C ALA A 94 18.65 2.01 13.48
N THR A 95 18.14 1.19 12.56
CA THR A 95 18.57 1.13 11.16
C THR A 95 17.87 2.16 10.26
N GLY A 96 17.10 3.09 10.82
CA GLY A 96 16.55 4.25 10.11
C GLY A 96 15.12 4.10 9.57
N LEU A 97 14.34 3.10 9.99
CA LEU A 97 12.91 3.11 9.69
C LEU A 97 12.25 4.29 10.41
N ALA A 98 11.46 5.07 9.68
CA ALA A 98 10.57 6.09 10.24
C ALA A 98 9.19 5.95 9.58
N VAL A 99 8.12 5.91 10.39
CA VAL A 99 6.77 5.67 9.90
C VAL A 99 5.90 6.91 10.06
N CYS A 100 5.24 7.32 8.97
CA CYS A 100 4.21 8.36 8.99
C CYS A 100 2.82 7.73 8.87
N ALA A 101 1.87 8.23 9.67
CA ALA A 101 0.50 7.74 9.65
C ALA A 101 -0.50 8.90 9.64
N ARG A 102 -1.58 8.75 8.88
CA ARG A 102 -2.70 9.68 8.83
C ARG A 102 -4.00 8.89 8.83
N MET A 103 -4.95 9.32 9.66
CA MET A 103 -6.32 8.82 9.59
C MET A 103 -7.03 9.47 8.41
N LEU A 104 -7.70 8.65 7.59
CA LEU A 104 -8.59 9.13 6.55
C LEU A 104 -10.03 9.00 7.07
N PRO A 105 -10.81 10.09 7.07
CA PRO A 105 -12.22 10.00 7.42
C PRO A 105 -12.94 9.13 6.39
N LYS A 106 -13.89 8.31 6.85
CA LYS A 106 -14.78 7.58 5.94
C LYS A 106 -15.64 8.61 5.21
N LYS A 107 -15.53 8.68 3.89
CA LYS A 107 -16.53 9.37 3.07
C LYS A 107 -17.80 8.52 3.10
N ILE A 108 -18.87 9.08 3.66
CA ILE A 108 -20.23 8.54 3.61
C ILE A 108 -20.80 8.84 2.22
#